data_AF-A0A7C3HJZ2-F1
#
_entry.id   AF-A0A7C3HJZ2-F1
#
_cell.length_a   1.000
_cell.length_b   1.000
_cell.length_c   1.000
_cell.angle_alpha   90.00
_cell.angle_beta   90.00
_cell.angle_gamma   90.00
#
_symmetry.space_group_name_H-M   'P 1'
#
loop_
_entity.id
_entity.type
_entity.pdbx_description
1 polymer ?
#
loop_
_entity_poly.entity_id
_entity_poly.type
_entity_poly.pdbx_seq_one_letter_code
_entity_poly.pdbx_strand_id
1 'polypeptide(L)' 'IGVPPMRISKIARGERGISADTALRLSRYFGNSVEFWTGIQTHYEVEKAKMALADRLDEEVKIFTPAQPSTT' A
#
# COMPACT_ATOMS: atom_id res chain seq x y z
N ILE A 1 -7.70 2.80 -21.08
CA ILE A 1 -6.81 1.99 -20.19
C ILE A 1 -6.88 0.47 -20.37
N GLY A 2 -7.78 -0.08 -21.23
CA GLY A 2 -7.74 -1.51 -21.58
C GLY A 2 -8.04 -2.48 -20.42
N VAL A 3 -8.82 -2.04 -19.44
CA VAL A 3 -9.32 -2.86 -18.32
C VAL A 3 -10.84 -2.87 -18.32
N PRO A 4 -11.48 -3.98 -17.93
CA PRO A 4 -12.95 -4.07 -17.92
C PRO A 4 -13.57 -2.96 -17.05
N PRO A 5 -14.69 -2.33 -17.48
CA PRO A 5 -15.35 -1.27 -16.71
C PRO A 5 -15.69 -1.71 -15.28
N MET A 6 -16.15 -2.95 -15.10
CA MET A 6 -16.41 -3.55 -13.79
C MET A 6 -15.19 -3.50 -12.86
N ARG A 7 -13.97 -3.69 -13.37
CA ARG A 7 -12.74 -3.61 -12.56
C ARG A 7 -12.58 -2.19 -12.00
N ILE A 8 -12.78 -1.18 -12.84
CA ILE A 8 -12.68 0.23 -12.44
C ILE A 8 -13.79 0.59 -11.46
N SER A 9 -15.02 0.14 -11.69
CA SER A 9 -16.14 0.36 -10.74
C SER A 9 -15.86 -0.24 -9.36
N LYS A 10 -15.29 -1.45 -9.30
CA LYS A 10 -14.93 -2.07 -8.01
C LYS A 10 -13.80 -1.32 -7.30
N ILE A 11 -12.83 -0.79 -8.04
CA ILE A 11 -11.76 0.05 -7.47
C ILE A 11 -12.35 1.36 -6.93
N ALA A 12 -13.21 2.02 -7.70
CA ALA A 12 -13.84 3.28 -7.31
C ALA A 12 -14.73 3.14 -6.06
N ARG A 13 -15.34 1.97 -5.84
CA ARG A 13 -16.12 1.66 -4.63
C ARG A 13 -15.30 1.11 -3.47
N GLY A 14 -13.98 0.96 -3.61
CA GLY A 14 -13.12 0.37 -2.58
C GLY A 14 -13.30 -1.14 -2.37
N GLU A 15 -14.06 -1.81 -3.24
CA GLU A 15 -14.28 -3.27 -3.20
C GLU A 15 -13.07 -4.06 -3.70
N ARG A 16 -12.13 -3.38 -4.36
CA ARG A 16 -10.91 -3.96 -4.93
C ARG A 16 -9.77 -2.95 -4.87
N GLY A 17 -8.59 -3.40 -4.47
CA GLY A 17 -7.38 -2.60 -4.53
C GLY A 17 -6.81 -2.42 -5.94
N ILE A 18 -5.88 -1.49 -6.08
CA ILE A 18 -5.14 -1.22 -7.31
C ILE A 18 -3.96 -2.20 -7.41
N SER A 19 -3.99 -3.08 -8.42
CA SER A 19 -2.86 -3.96 -8.75
C SER A 19 -1.76 -3.22 -9.51
N ALA A 20 -0.54 -3.77 -9.54
CA ALA A 20 0.56 -3.21 -10.33
C ALA A 20 0.22 -3.08 -11.84
N ASP A 21 -0.44 -4.07 -12.45
CA ASP A 21 -0.96 -4.00 -13.83
C ASP A 21 -1.93 -2.81 -14.01
N THR A 22 -2.81 -2.58 -13.04
CA THR A 22 -3.77 -1.46 -13.11
C THR A 22 -3.05 -0.12 -12.92
N ALA A 23 -2.09 -0.04 -12.00
CA ALA A 23 -1.26 1.14 -11.78
C ALA A 23 -0.47 1.54 -13.03
N LEU A 24 0.16 0.58 -13.73
CA LEU A 24 0.85 0.82 -15.01
C LEU A 24 -0.07 1.36 -16.11
N ARG A 25 -1.33 0.91 -16.14
CA ARG A 25 -2.31 1.38 -17.13
C ARG A 25 -2.83 2.76 -16.81
N LEU A 26 -3.07 3.05 -15.52
CA LEU A 26 -3.51 4.36 -15.06
C LEU A 26 -2.40 5.40 -15.24
N SER A 27 -1.15 5.07 -14.88
CA SER A 27 0.02 5.95 -15.06
C SER A 27 0.21 6.34 -16.54
N ARG A 28 0.18 5.35 -17.43
CA ARG A 28 0.26 5.57 -18.90
C ARG A 28 -0.84 6.49 -19.41
N TYR A 29 -2.05 6.42 -18.85
CA TYR A 29 -3.20 7.19 -19.33
C TYR A 29 -3.27 8.60 -18.74
N PHE A 30 -2.99 8.76 -17.44
CA PHE A 30 -3.04 10.04 -16.75
C PHE A 30 -1.72 10.83 -16.79
N GLY A 31 -0.63 10.22 -17.27
CA GLY A 31 0.67 10.89 -17.37
C GLY A 31 1.36 11.12 -16.04
N ASN A 32 1.02 10.34 -15.01
CA ASN A 32 1.66 10.36 -13.70
C ASN A 32 2.47 9.09 -13.44
N SER A 33 3.09 8.97 -12.27
CA SER A 33 3.97 7.85 -11.94
C SER A 33 3.19 6.59 -11.53
N VAL A 34 3.83 5.42 -11.65
CA VAL A 34 3.24 4.15 -11.17
C VAL A 34 3.17 4.17 -9.65
N GLU A 35 4.20 4.74 -9.02
CA GLU A 35 4.38 4.92 -7.58
C GLU A 35 3.27 5.75 -6.96
N PHE A 36 2.70 6.70 -7.69
CA PHE A 36 1.52 7.44 -7.25
C PHE A 36 0.35 6.48 -6.95
N TRP A 37 0.07 5.55 -7.87
CA TRP A 37 -1.05 4.63 -7.74
C TRP A 37 -0.78 3.49 -6.75
N THR A 38 0.42 2.92 -6.76
CA THR A 38 0.79 1.89 -5.79
C THR A 38 0.91 2.48 -4.39
N GLY A 39 1.38 3.73 -4.25
CA GLY A 39 1.44 4.45 -3.00
C GLY A 39 0.07 4.63 -2.33
N ILE A 40 -0.99 4.92 -3.11
CA ILE A 40 -2.37 4.96 -2.60
C ILE A 40 -2.77 3.59 -2.01
N GLN A 41 -2.49 2.50 -2.73
CA GLN A 41 -2.81 1.16 -2.27
C GLN A 41 -2.03 0.82 -0.99
N THR A 42 -0.72 1.08 -0.97
CA THR A 42 0.13 0.83 0.20
C THR A 42 -0.35 1.62 1.42
N HIS A 43 -0.64 2.90 1.26
CA HIS A 43 -1.14 3.73 2.36
C HIS A 43 -2.47 3.18 2.92
N TYR A 44 -3.40 2.81 2.04
CA TYR A 44 -4.67 2.21 2.45
C TYR A 44 -4.48 0.91 3.24
N GLU A 45 -3.64 0.00 2.76
CA GLU A 45 -3.38 -1.27 3.47
C GLU A 45 -2.67 -1.05 4.81
N VAL A 46 -1.74 -0.08 4.89
CA VAL A 46 -1.07 0.28 6.14
C VAL A 46 -2.06 0.81 7.16
N GLU A 47 -2.91 1.77 6.78
CA GLU A 47 -3.90 2.33 7.71
C GLU A 47 -4.92 1.28 8.15
N LYS A 48 -5.38 0.42 7.23
CA LYS A 48 -6.25 -0.69 7.56
C LYS A 48 -5.59 -1.68 8.52
N ALA A 49 -4.31 -2.00 8.32
CA ALA A 49 -3.54 -2.88 9.20
C ALA A 49 -3.34 -2.25 10.59
N LYS A 50 -3.01 -0.95 10.66
CA LYS A 50 -2.91 -0.22 11.93
C LYS A 50 -4.22 -0.28 12.71
N MET A 51 -5.35 -0.05 12.06
CA MET A 51 -6.67 -0.14 12.70
C MET A 51 -6.99 -1.55 13.19
N ALA A 52 -6.59 -2.58 12.45
CA ALA A 52 -6.84 -3.97 12.82
C ALA A 52 -5.91 -4.48 13.93
N LEU A 53 -4.68 -3.97 13.99
CA LEU A 53 -3.66 -4.37 14.95
C LEU A 53 -3.74 -3.56 16.25
N ALA A 54 -4.19 -2.31 16.20
CA ALA A 54 -4.39 -1.41 17.33
C ALA A 54 -3.34 -1.61 18.45
N ASP A 55 -3.78 -1.88 19.68
CA ASP A 55 -2.92 -2.00 20.87
C ASP A 55 -2.06 -3.29 20.88
N ARG A 56 -2.38 -4.29 20.06
CA ARG A 56 -1.68 -5.60 20.09
C ARG A 56 -0.26 -5.53 19.54
N LEU A 57 0.00 -4.60 18.62
CA LEU A 57 1.30 -4.55 17.95
C LEU A 57 2.43 -4.23 18.93
N ASP A 58 2.18 -3.35 19.90
CA ASP A 58 3.15 -2.96 20.92
C ASP A 58 3.43 -4.08 21.94
N GLU A 59 2.43 -4.95 22.19
CA GLU A 59 2.58 -6.12 23.06
C GLU A 59 3.33 -7.27 22.37
N GLU A 60 3.02 -7.51 21.08
CA GLU A 60 3.54 -8.66 20.33
C GLU A 60 4.94 -8.41 19.77
N VAL A 61 5.32 -7.16 19.48
CA VAL A 61 6.55 -6.83 18.74
C VAL A 61 7.48 -5.94 19.55
N LYS A 62 8.68 -6.45 19.84
CA LYS A 62 9.75 -5.67 20.48
C LYS A 62 10.55 -4.87 19.45
N ILE A 63 10.82 -3.60 19.75
CA ILE A 63 11.70 -2.77 18.94
C ILE A 63 13.12 -3.33 19.00
N PHE A 64 13.65 -3.72 17.83
CA PHE A 64 15.05 -4.13 17.73
C PHE A 64 15.96 -2.91 17.88
N THR A 65 16.76 -2.90 18.95
CA THR A 65 17.84 -1.93 19.12
C THR A 65 19.17 -2.63 18.82
N PRO A 66 19.86 -2.30 17.72
CA PRO A 66 21.17 -2.88 17.46
C PRO A 66 22.19 -2.42 18.51
N ALA A 67 22.96 -3.37 19.05
CA ALA A 67 24.07 -3.06 19.95
C ALA A 67 25.05 -2.13 19.22
N GLN A 68 25.39 -1.00 19.86
CA GLN A 68 26.36 -0.06 19.31
C GLN A 68 27.69 -0.79 19.08
N PRO A 69 28.33 -0.63 17.90
CA PRO A 69 29.62 -1.27 17.66
C PRO A 69 30.65 -0.69 18.62
N SER A 70 31.23 -1.54 19.46
CA SER A 70 32.40 -1.21 20.27
C SER A 70 33.49 -0.72 19.34
N THR A 71 33.75 0.59 19.36
CA THR A 71 34.88 1.16 18.63
C THR A 71 36.13 0.82 19.44
N THR A 72 36.94 -0.09 18.90
CA THR A 72 38.32 -0.36 19.34
C THR A 72 39.27 0.17 18.28
#